data_AF-A0A1F4FMZ7-F1
#
_entry.id   AF-A0A1F4FMZ7-F1
#
_cell.length_a   1.000
_cell.length_b   1.000
_cell.length_c   1.000
_cell.angle_alpha   90.00
_cell.angle_beta   90.00
_cell.angle_gamma   90.00
#
_symmetry.space_group_name_H-M   'P 1'
#
loop_
_entity.id
_entity.type
_entity.pdbx_description
1 polymer ?
#
loop_
_entity_poly.entity_id
_entity_poly.type
_entity_poly.pdbx_seq_one_letter_code
_entity_poly.pdbx_strand_id
1 'polypeptide(L)'
;MVLQVSDSDPAKWNLALNNARNIQQDLGKGNVAVEIVAYGPGLGMLKRDSKVADRLAQALDNNVDAGVVHIMKRQREAWAYVRP
;
A
#
# COMPACT_ATOMS: atom_id res chain seq x y z
N MET A 1 0.36 0.76 -9.38
CA MET A 1 1.17 1.81 -8.74
C MET A 1 1.45 1.43 -7.30
N VAL A 2 2.47 2.05 -6.69
CA VAL A 2 2.86 1.76 -5.30
C VAL A 2 2.78 3.05 -4.47
N LEU A 3 2.11 2.98 -3.32
CA LEU A 3 2.03 4.01 -2.30
C LEU A 3 2.89 3.60 -1.11
N GLN A 4 3.84 4.45 -0.74
CA GLN A 4 4.78 4.15 0.32
C GLN A 4 4.39 4.86 1.62
N VAL A 5 4.37 4.10 2.72
CA VAL A 5 4.01 4.60 4.05
C VAL A 5 5.14 4.29 5.01
N SER A 6 5.83 5.33 5.47
CA SER A 6 6.98 5.21 6.38
C SER A 6 6.76 5.82 7.76
N ASP A 7 5.77 6.69 7.90
CA ASP A 7 5.50 7.44 9.13
C ASP A 7 4.60 6.65 10.09
N SER A 8 4.67 6.90 11.40
CA SER A 8 3.79 6.29 12.41
C SER A 8 2.48 7.06 12.63
N ASP A 9 2.27 8.19 11.97
CA ASP A 9 1.08 9.02 12.13
C ASP A 9 -0.18 8.41 11.46
N PRO A 10 -1.23 8.08 12.24
CA PRO A 10 -2.50 7.58 11.70
C PRO A 10 -3.18 8.54 10.72
N ALA A 11 -2.98 9.85 10.82
CA ALA A 11 -3.52 10.80 9.85
C ALA A 11 -2.91 10.57 8.46
N LYS A 12 -1.58 10.38 8.40
CA LYS A 12 -0.87 10.05 7.14
C LYS A 12 -1.28 8.68 6.60
N TRP A 13 -1.54 7.71 7.46
CA TRP A 13 -2.07 6.41 7.06
C TRP A 13 -3.43 6.53 6.37
N ASN A 14 -4.34 7.31 6.94
CA ASN A 14 -5.66 7.56 6.35
C ASN A 14 -5.56 8.27 5.00
N LEU A 15 -4.61 9.20 4.83
CA LEU A 15 -4.36 9.85 3.55
C LEU A 15 -3.91 8.84 2.48
N ALA A 16 -3.01 7.92 2.81
CA ALA A 16 -2.57 6.88 1.88
C ALA A 16 -3.74 5.98 1.44
N LEU A 17 -4.60 5.56 2.38
CA LEU A 17 -5.78 4.75 2.09
C LEU A 17 -6.83 5.51 1.26
N ASN A 18 -7.05 6.80 1.55
CA ASN A 18 -7.94 7.65 0.77
C ASN A 18 -7.44 7.83 -0.67
N ASN A 19 -6.15 8.08 -0.85
CA ASN A 19 -5.55 8.19 -2.18
C ASN A 19 -5.70 6.88 -2.95
N ALA A 20 -5.43 5.74 -2.32
CA ALA A 20 -5.62 4.42 -2.95
C ALA A 20 -7.06 4.22 -3.41
N ARG A 21 -8.04 4.56 -2.56
CA ARG A 21 -9.46 4.47 -2.91
C ARG A 21 -9.83 5.41 -4.06
N ASN A 22 -9.37 6.66 -4.03
CA ASN A 22 -9.68 7.65 -5.05
C ASN A 22 -9.12 7.20 -6.42
N ILE A 23 -7.90 6.67 -6.44
CA ILE A 23 -7.27 6.10 -7.64
C ILE A 23 -8.10 4.92 -8.18
N GLN A 24 -8.53 4.01 -7.31
CA GLN A 24 -9.36 2.88 -7.71
C GLN A 24 -10.74 3.31 -8.24
N GLN A 25 -11.29 4.40 -7.72
CA GLN A 25 -12.57 4.96 -8.17
C GLN A 25 -12.43 5.67 -9.52
N ASP A 26 -11.35 6.43 -9.72
CA ASP A 26 -11.13 7.24 -10.91
C ASP A 26 -10.70 6.40 -12.12
N LEU A 27 -9.78 5.47 -11.91
CA LEU A 27 -9.24 4.63 -13.00
C LEU A 27 -10.02 3.32 -13.18
N GLY A 28 -10.79 2.91 -12.16
CA GLY A 28 -11.55 1.66 -12.14
C GLY A 28 -10.76 0.49 -11.54
N LYS A 29 -11.42 -0.25 -10.62
CA LYS A 29 -10.84 -1.33 -9.81
C LYS A 29 -10.14 -2.47 -10.58
N GLY A 30 -10.51 -2.67 -11.85
CA GLY A 30 -9.93 -3.68 -12.74
C GLY A 30 -8.83 -3.16 -13.67
N ASN A 31 -8.67 -1.84 -13.77
CA ASN A 31 -7.73 -1.21 -14.70
C ASN A 31 -6.42 -0.81 -14.01
N VAL A 32 -6.43 -0.64 -12.68
CA VAL A 32 -5.25 -0.26 -11.91
C VAL A 32 -5.04 -1.18 -10.70
N ALA A 33 -3.84 -1.75 -10.61
CA ALA A 33 -3.38 -2.38 -9.38
C ALA A 33 -2.80 -1.30 -8.46
N VAL A 34 -3.34 -1.14 -7.26
CA VAL A 34 -2.80 -0.22 -6.24
C VAL A 34 -2.21 -1.05 -5.12
N GLU A 35 -0.99 -0.71 -4.73
CA GLU A 35 -0.29 -1.40 -3.66
C GLU A 35 0.20 -0.40 -2.62
N ILE A 36 -0.09 -0.65 -1.34
CA ILE A 36 0.37 0.14 -0.21
C ILE A 36 1.51 -0.63 0.47
N VAL A 37 2.71 -0.07 0.42
CA VAL A 37 3.89 -0.64 1.08
C VAL A 37 4.20 0.14 2.34
N ALA A 38 4.04 -0.51 3.49
CA ALA A 38 4.42 0.03 4.77
C ALA A 38 5.83 -0.42 5.16
N TYR A 39 6.67 0.51 5.63
CA TYR A 39 7.99 0.20 6.17
C TYR A 39 8.34 1.12 7.35
N GLY A 40 9.34 0.73 8.14
CA GLY A 40 9.76 1.49 9.32
C GLY A 40 8.59 1.74 10.30
N PRO A 41 8.44 2.97 10.84
CA PRO A 41 7.32 3.34 11.70
C PRO A 41 5.92 3.10 11.08
N GLY A 42 5.81 3.14 9.75
CA GLY A 42 4.58 2.84 9.01
C GLY A 42 4.07 1.42 9.16
N LEU A 43 4.89 0.48 9.60
CA LEU A 43 4.48 -0.90 9.89
C LEU A 43 3.37 -0.99 10.94
N GLY A 44 3.24 0.02 11.80
CA GLY A 44 2.14 0.15 12.75
C GLY A 44 0.76 0.10 12.08
N MET A 45 0.66 0.55 10.83
CA MET A 45 -0.57 0.52 10.03
C MET A 45 -1.14 -0.91 9.89
N LEU A 46 -0.26 -1.91 9.75
CA LEU A 46 -0.63 -3.30 9.44
C LEU A 46 -0.94 -4.14 10.67
N LYS A 47 -0.81 -3.57 11.88
CA LYS A 47 -1.13 -4.28 13.11
C LYS A 47 -2.65 -4.45 13.27
N ARG A 48 -3.07 -5.52 13.95
CA ARG A 48 -4.51 -5.79 14.20
C ARG A 48 -5.19 -4.72 15.05
N ASP A 49 -4.46 -4.11 15.97
CA ASP A 49 -4.91 -3.02 16.86
C ASP A 49 -4.70 -1.62 16.25
N SER A 50 -4.35 -1.54 14.96
CA SER A 50 -4.16 -0.29 14.25
C SER A 50 -5.45 0.54 14.22
N LYS A 51 -5.31 1.86 14.41
CA LYS A 51 -6.42 2.82 14.27
C LYS A 51 -7.04 2.85 12.87
N VAL A 52 -6.37 2.25 11.88
CA VAL A 52 -6.86 2.16 10.50
C VAL A 52 -7.11 0.71 10.06
N ALA A 53 -7.14 -0.25 10.99
CA ALA A 53 -7.32 -1.67 10.67
C ALA A 53 -8.58 -1.93 9.82
N ASP A 54 -9.72 -1.33 10.18
CA ASP A 54 -10.97 -1.48 9.42
C ASP A 54 -10.87 -0.92 8.00
N ARG A 55 -10.17 0.21 7.85
CA ARG A 55 -9.97 0.84 6.54
C ARG A 55 -8.97 0.06 5.68
N LEU A 56 -7.97 -0.55 6.31
CA LEU A 56 -7.04 -1.45 5.65
C LEU A 56 -7.77 -2.68 5.12
N ALA A 57 -8.66 -3.28 5.93
CA ALA A 57 -9.50 -4.39 5.48
C ALA A 57 -10.38 -4.01 4.27
N GLN A 58 -11.03 -2.84 4.33
CA GLN A 58 -11.80 -2.33 3.20
C GLN A 58 -10.93 -2.07 1.95
N ALA A 59 -9.69 -1.64 2.12
CA ALA A 59 -8.78 -1.45 0.98
C ALA A 59 -8.45 -2.78 0.31
N LEU A 60 -8.17 -3.82 1.10
CA LEU A 60 -7.93 -5.19 0.60
C LEU A 60 -9.14 -5.72 -0.20
N ASP A 61 -10.36 -5.50 0.30
CA ASP A 61 -11.60 -5.87 -0.43
C ASP A 61 -11.77 -5.12 -1.76
N ASN A 62 -11.17 -3.93 -1.87
CA ASN A 62 -11.23 -3.08 -3.06
C ASN A 62 -10.06 -3.30 -4.03
N ASN A 63 -9.42 -4.47 -3.97
CA ASN A 63 -8.29 -4.83 -4.83
C ASN A 63 -7.08 -3.89 -4.64
N VAL A 64 -6.91 -3.37 -3.43
CA VAL A 64 -5.71 -2.63 -3.01
C VAL A 64 -4.87 -3.57 -2.16
N ASP A 65 -3.71 -3.97 -2.65
CA ASP A 65 -2.79 -4.81 -1.88
C ASP A 65 -2.11 -3.98 -0.79
N ALA A 66 -1.92 -4.54 0.41
CA ALA A 66 -1.16 -3.89 1.47
C ALA A 66 -0.20 -4.85 2.17
N GLY A 67 1.06 -4.44 2.33
CA GLY A 67 2.07 -5.33 2.90
C GLY A 67 3.42 -4.69 3.21
N VAL A 68 4.26 -5.48 3.90
CA VAL A 68 5.62 -5.09 4.31
C VAL A 68 6.66 -5.35 3.21
N VAL A 69 6.37 -6.26 2.27
CA VAL A 69 7.43 -6.96 1.49
C VAL A 69 7.19 -6.87 -0.01
N HIS A 70 7.04 -5.65 -0.54
CA HIS A 70 7.07 -5.48 -2.00
C HIS A 70 8.20 -4.61 -2.52
N ILE A 71 8.81 -3.78 -1.67
CA ILE A 71 10.05 -3.06 -2.03
C ILE A 71 11.24 -4.03 -2.04
N MET A 72 11.32 -5.02 -1.15
CA MET A 72 12.40 -6.03 -1.15
C MET A 72 12.32 -7.03 -2.32
N LYS A 73 11.13 -7.20 -2.91
CA LYS A 73 10.94 -8.07 -4.09
C LYS A 73 11.18 -7.27 -5.38
N ARG A 74 10.62 -6.05 -5.48
CA ARG A 74 10.87 -5.18 -6.64
C ARG A 74 12.24 -4.50 -6.69
N GLN A 75 12.93 -4.25 -5.57
CA GLN A 75 14.34 -3.84 -5.62
C GLN A 75 15.24 -4.97 -6.14
N ARG A 76 14.91 -6.23 -5.82
CA ARG A 76 15.56 -7.38 -6.47
C ARG A 76 15.16 -7.51 -7.94
N GLU A 77 13.91 -7.24 -8.29
CA GLU A 77 13.48 -7.23 -9.69
C GLU A 77 14.06 -6.05 -10.49
N ALA A 78 14.37 -4.91 -9.86
CA ALA A 78 15.09 -3.80 -10.50
C ALA A 78 16.59 -4.09 -10.72
N TRP A 79 17.18 -5.03 -9.96
CA TRP A 79 18.51 -5.59 -10.24
C TRP A 79 18.45 -6.80 -11.20
N ALA A 80 17.30 -7.45 -11.32
CA ALA A 80 17.06 -8.56 -12.26
C ALA A 80 16.39 -8.12 -13.58
N TYR A 81 16.07 -6.83 -13.72
CA TYR A 81 15.66 -6.18 -14.97
C TYR A 81 16.83 -5.42 -15.59
N VAL A 82 17.99 -6.07 -15.63
CA VAL A 82 18.88 -5.95 -16.78
C VAL A 82 18.69 -7.25 -17.56
N ARG A 83 17.91 -7.17 -18.64
CA ARG A 83 17.90 -8.16 -19.71
C ARG A 83 18.27 -7.41 -21.00
N PRO A 84 19.01 -7.99 -21.96
CA PRO A 84 20.16 -8.89 -21.90
C PRO A 84 21.51 -8.14 -21.73
#